data_AF-A0A815HJ69-F1
#
_entry.id   AF-A0A815HJ69-F1
#
_cell.length_a   1.000
_cell.length_b   1.000
_cell.length_c   1.000
_cell.angle_alpha   90.00
_cell.angle_beta   90.00
_cell.angle_gamma   90.00
#
_symmetry.space_group_name_H-M   'P 1'
#
loop_
_entity.id
_entity.type
_entity.pdbx_description
1 polymer ?
#
loop_
_entity_poly.entity_id
_entity_poly.type
_entity_poly.pdbx_seq_one_letter_code
_entity_poly.pdbx_strand_id
1 'polypeptide(L)'
;VILINDALQFYQSFSYFQIETFIPPNIDNAFSSIALWINPSSTNSTSIVHVSNNFSCWNMISLNDQGHIIFEYPQNQTIIGPSVISNSWTHLTQTYSINNGIKLYINGTLFNQTYSSSSFLIDPSYTITVGNCSQNCDACDVNGTSYNGFIDEFRVYTRELNASNVQKLTIQSK
;
A
#
# COMPACT_ATOMS: atom_id res chain seq x y z
N VAL A 1 1.98 -3.31 -12.11
CA VAL A 1 2.71 -4.36 -12.86
C VAL A 1 1.94 -5.65 -12.63
N ILE A 2 1.54 -6.35 -13.70
CA ILE A 2 0.83 -7.62 -13.60
C ILE A 2 1.76 -8.68 -14.15
N LEU A 3 2.17 -9.61 -13.31
CA LEU A 3 2.90 -10.80 -13.71
C LEU A 3 1.89 -11.94 -13.83
N ILE A 4 1.92 -12.67 -14.93
CA ILE A 4 1.01 -13.81 -15.14
C ILE A 4 1.78 -15.06 -14.75
N ASN A 5 1.31 -15.79 -13.75
CA ASN A 5 1.98 -16.97 -13.15
C ASN A 5 3.36 -16.69 -12.54
N ASP A 6 3.62 -15.44 -12.14
CA ASP A 6 4.89 -15.03 -11.53
C ASP A 6 4.62 -13.99 -10.43
N ALA A 7 5.58 -13.79 -9.54
CA ALA A 7 5.52 -12.75 -8.53
C ALA A 7 6.88 -12.04 -8.41
N LEU A 8 6.87 -10.77 -8.02
CA LEU A 8 8.10 -10.05 -7.71
C LEU A 8 8.63 -10.51 -6.37
N GLN A 9 9.82 -11.09 -6.36
CA GLN A 9 10.52 -11.46 -5.15
C GLN A 9 11.43 -10.31 -4.68
N PHE A 10 11.34 -9.98 -3.39
CA PHE A 10 12.17 -8.97 -2.75
C PHE A 10 13.13 -9.66 -1.79
N TYR A 11 14.43 -9.56 -2.07
CA TYR A 11 15.48 -10.06 -1.19
C TYR A 11 15.84 -8.98 -0.17
N GLN A 12 16.06 -9.40 1.08
CA GLN A 12 16.44 -8.51 2.18
C GLN A 12 17.67 -7.67 1.76
N SER A 13 17.61 -6.38 2.08
CA SER A 13 18.50 -5.27 1.69
C SER A 13 18.31 -4.71 0.28
N PHE A 14 17.61 -3.56 0.22
CA PHE A 14 17.51 -2.63 -0.91
C PHE A 14 16.74 -3.06 -2.16
N SER A 15 16.07 -4.22 -2.17
CA SER A 15 15.14 -4.54 -3.27
C SER A 15 13.93 -3.62 -3.20
N TYR A 16 13.69 -2.83 -4.25
CA TYR A 16 12.47 -2.05 -4.43
C TYR A 16 12.16 -1.85 -5.92
N PHE A 17 10.93 -1.48 -6.22
CA PHE A 17 10.64 -0.77 -7.47
C PHE A 17 9.93 0.54 -7.17
N GLN A 18 10.07 1.48 -8.09
CA GLN A 18 9.46 2.80 -7.98
C GLN A 18 8.54 3.06 -9.17
N ILE A 19 7.48 3.80 -8.89
CA ILE A 19 6.60 4.36 -9.89
C ILE A 19 6.49 5.85 -9.60
N GLU A 20 7.01 6.65 -10.52
CA GLU A 20 6.71 8.08 -10.56
C GLU A 20 5.24 8.23 -10.97
N THR A 21 4.44 8.94 -10.18
CA THR A 21 3.04 9.12 -10.53
C THR A 21 2.92 10.09 -11.70
N PHE A 22 2.73 9.56 -12.91
CA PHE A 22 2.37 10.36 -14.06
C PHE A 22 0.86 10.65 -14.02
N ILE A 23 0.49 11.88 -13.69
CA ILE A 23 -0.89 12.32 -13.76
C ILE A 23 -1.15 13.05 -15.10
N PRO A 24 -2.15 12.62 -15.89
CA PRO A 24 -2.69 13.42 -16.98
C PRO A 24 -3.14 14.82 -16.52
N PRO A 25 -3.15 15.84 -17.39
CA PRO A 25 -3.71 17.15 -17.04
C PRO A 25 -5.16 17.02 -16.52
N ASN A 26 -5.50 17.74 -15.44
CA ASN A 26 -6.84 17.80 -14.79
C ASN A 26 -7.22 16.65 -13.84
N ILE A 27 -6.25 15.99 -13.21
CA ILE A 27 -6.52 15.12 -12.06
C ILE A 27 -5.78 15.71 -10.87
N ASP A 28 -6.53 16.10 -9.84
CA ASP A 28 -5.93 16.74 -8.65
C ASP A 28 -5.36 15.71 -7.65
N ASN A 29 -5.58 14.40 -7.88
CA ASN A 29 -5.14 13.31 -6.99
C ASN A 29 -4.37 12.21 -7.73
N ALA A 30 -3.11 11.97 -7.35
CA ALA A 30 -2.20 10.99 -7.96
C ALA A 30 -2.75 9.57 -7.93
N PHE A 31 -3.39 9.19 -6.83
CA PHE A 31 -4.11 7.93 -6.72
C PHE A 31 -5.13 7.98 -5.61
N SER A 32 -6.19 7.19 -5.79
CA SER A 32 -7.28 7.05 -4.82
C SER A 32 -7.43 5.59 -4.36
N SER A 33 -6.79 4.61 -5.01
CA SER A 33 -6.79 3.24 -4.53
C SER A 33 -5.54 2.47 -4.96
N ILE A 34 -5.06 1.61 -4.08
CA ILE A 34 -3.93 0.69 -4.34
C ILE A 34 -4.32 -0.71 -3.89
N ALA A 35 -4.02 -1.69 -4.71
CA ALA A 35 -4.27 -3.11 -4.44
C ALA A 35 -3.04 -3.95 -4.78
N LEU A 36 -2.77 -4.96 -3.96
CA LEU A 36 -1.66 -5.89 -4.14
C LEU A 36 -1.87 -7.17 -3.35
N TRP A 37 -1.25 -8.24 -3.80
CA TRP A 37 -1.05 -9.45 -3.02
C TRP A 37 0.33 -9.41 -2.36
N ILE A 38 0.40 -9.79 -1.08
CA ILE A 38 1.66 -9.96 -0.36
C ILE A 38 1.79 -11.38 0.14
N ASN A 39 3.02 -11.89 0.17
CA ASN A 39 3.39 -13.15 0.79
C ASN A 39 4.72 -12.95 1.52
N PRO A 40 4.67 -12.45 2.77
CA PRO A 40 5.85 -12.09 3.51
C PRO A 40 6.60 -13.33 4.03
N SER A 41 7.92 -13.36 3.84
CA SER A 41 8.79 -14.39 4.42
C SER A 41 9.02 -14.20 5.93
N SER A 42 8.83 -12.97 6.42
CA SER A 42 8.93 -12.57 7.83
C SER A 42 7.81 -11.60 8.18
N THR A 43 7.32 -11.64 9.41
CA THR A 43 6.26 -10.75 9.91
C THR A 43 6.79 -9.62 10.79
N ASN A 44 8.11 -9.36 10.75
CA ASN A 44 8.71 -8.23 11.45
C ASN A 44 8.25 -6.90 10.82
N SER A 45 8.44 -5.82 11.57
CA SER A 45 8.11 -4.47 11.13
C SER A 45 8.82 -4.10 9.84
N THR A 46 8.07 -3.75 8.80
CA THR A 46 8.60 -3.48 7.44
C THR A 46 7.69 -2.58 6.62
N SER A 47 8.26 -1.80 5.71
CA SER A 47 7.49 -1.00 4.74
C SER A 47 7.20 -1.83 3.49
N ILE A 48 5.92 -1.88 3.09
CA ILE A 48 5.48 -2.60 1.89
C ILE A 48 5.24 -1.60 0.76
N VAL A 49 4.47 -0.54 1.04
CA VAL A 49 4.23 0.55 0.10
C VAL A 49 4.49 1.88 0.79
N HIS A 50 5.46 2.60 0.26
CA HIS A 50 5.93 3.88 0.74
C HIS A 50 5.63 4.96 -0.30
N VAL A 51 5.32 6.16 0.17
CA VAL A 51 5.00 7.30 -0.69
C VAL A 51 5.85 8.47 -0.25
N SER A 52 6.55 9.11 -1.20
CA SER A 52 7.49 10.21 -0.89
C SER A 52 7.65 11.19 -2.04
N ASN A 53 7.86 12.46 -1.73
CA ASN A 53 8.37 13.48 -2.65
C ASN A 53 9.51 14.26 -1.96
N ASN A 54 9.91 15.40 -2.53
CA ASN A 54 10.98 16.24 -1.98
C ASN A 54 10.63 16.94 -0.65
N PHE A 55 9.36 16.93 -0.23
CA PHE A 55 8.86 17.69 0.91
C PHE A 55 8.33 16.80 2.05
N SER A 56 7.89 15.58 1.74
CA SER A 56 7.21 14.71 2.69
C SER A 56 7.23 13.25 2.25
N CYS A 57 7.07 12.36 3.22
CA CYS A 57 7.07 10.92 3.01
C CYS A 57 6.33 10.21 4.15
N TRP A 58 5.73 9.05 3.86
CA TRP A 58 5.09 8.18 4.85
C TRP A 58 4.98 6.74 4.35
N ASN A 59 4.75 5.79 5.27
CA ASN A 59 4.39 4.43 4.90
C ASN A 59 2.88 4.36 4.68
N MET A 60 2.46 4.04 3.47
CA MET A 60 1.05 3.88 3.19
C MET A 60 0.55 2.48 3.60
N ILE A 61 1.41 1.47 3.41
CA ILE A 61 1.17 0.09 3.82
C ILE A 61 2.46 -0.46 4.45
N SER A 62 2.38 -0.94 5.68
CA SER A 62 3.50 -1.53 6.41
C SER A 62 3.03 -2.69 7.30
N LEU A 63 3.98 -3.41 7.88
CA LEU A 63 3.75 -4.28 9.03
C LEU A 63 4.39 -3.65 10.26
N ASN A 64 3.81 -3.85 11.44
CA ASN A 64 4.46 -3.54 12.72
C ASN A 64 5.23 -4.76 13.28
N ASP A 65 5.83 -4.62 14.46
CA ASP A 65 6.65 -5.69 15.07
C ASP A 65 5.87 -6.95 15.46
N GLN A 66 4.54 -6.88 15.52
CA GLN A 66 3.66 -8.03 15.74
C GLN A 66 3.07 -8.59 14.43
N GLY A 67 3.50 -8.09 13.26
CA GLY A 67 2.99 -8.49 11.96
C GLY A 67 1.60 -7.97 11.62
N HIS A 68 1.04 -7.05 12.41
CA HIS A 68 -0.21 -6.38 12.05
C HIS A 68 0.01 -5.47 10.85
N ILE A 69 -0.92 -5.54 9.91
CA ILE A 69 -0.90 -4.63 8.76
C ILE A 69 -1.24 -3.24 9.24
N ILE A 70 -0.41 -2.27 8.93
CA ILE A 70 -0.64 -0.87 9.22
C ILE A 70 -0.93 -0.17 7.90
N PHE A 71 -2.07 0.50 7.86
CA PHE A 71 -2.39 1.42 6.78
C PHE A 71 -2.36 2.82 7.32
N GLU A 72 -1.45 3.64 6.80
CA GLU A 72 -1.39 5.05 7.14
C GLU A 72 -1.78 5.88 5.93
N TYR A 73 -2.31 7.04 6.24
CA TYR A 73 -2.61 8.08 5.28
C TYR A 73 -2.30 9.42 5.94
N PRO A 74 -1.96 10.45 5.16
CA PRO A 74 -1.66 11.75 5.71
C PRO A 74 -2.81 12.31 6.56
N GLN A 75 -2.47 13.23 7.47
CA GLN A 75 -3.34 13.76 8.53
C GLN A 75 -3.59 12.78 9.70
N ASN A 76 -2.59 11.95 10.04
CA ASN A 76 -2.62 11.04 11.20
C ASN A 76 -3.78 10.05 11.19
N GLN A 77 -4.20 9.61 10.00
CA GLN A 77 -5.18 8.54 9.87
C GLN A 77 -4.45 7.20 9.75
N THR A 78 -4.67 6.34 10.74
CA THR A 78 -4.07 4.99 10.78
C THR A 78 -5.15 3.95 11.04
N ILE A 79 -5.13 2.87 10.28
CA ILE A 79 -5.92 1.66 10.53
C ILE A 79 -4.95 0.53 10.82
N ILE A 80 -5.10 -0.10 11.99
CA ILE A 80 -4.38 -1.32 12.36
C ILE A 80 -5.24 -2.53 11.96
N GLY A 81 -4.75 -3.30 11.00
CA GLY A 81 -5.36 -4.50 10.45
C GLY A 81 -5.06 -5.77 11.25
N PRO A 82 -5.51 -6.93 10.74
CA PRO A 82 -5.12 -8.22 11.31
C PRO A 82 -3.63 -8.49 11.10
N SER A 83 -3.09 -9.45 11.85
CA SER A 83 -1.73 -9.94 11.59
C SER A 83 -1.70 -10.83 10.35
N VAL A 84 -0.63 -10.71 9.57
CA VAL A 84 -0.35 -11.60 8.45
C VAL A 84 0.33 -12.88 8.93
N ILE A 85 0.18 -13.94 8.15
CA ILE A 85 0.89 -15.20 8.36
C ILE A 85 2.05 -15.25 7.37
N SER A 86 3.24 -15.61 7.85
CA SER A 86 4.39 -15.78 6.97
C SER A 86 4.14 -16.88 5.93
N ASN A 87 4.74 -16.72 4.75
CA ASN A 87 4.64 -17.65 3.63
C ASN A 87 3.17 -17.88 3.15
N SER A 88 2.26 -16.96 3.46
CA SER A 88 0.85 -17.02 3.08
C SER A 88 0.41 -15.78 2.32
N TRP A 89 -0.25 -15.99 1.18
CA TRP A 89 -0.80 -14.91 0.36
C TRP A 89 -1.95 -14.19 1.06
N THR A 90 -1.83 -12.87 1.17
CA THR A 90 -2.88 -11.97 1.68
C THR A 90 -3.10 -10.84 0.68
N HIS A 91 -4.35 -10.63 0.24
CA HIS A 91 -4.68 -9.51 -0.62
C HIS A 91 -5.02 -8.28 0.22
N LEU A 92 -4.36 -7.17 -0.12
CA LEU A 92 -4.52 -5.88 0.52
C LEU A 92 -5.11 -4.88 -0.47
N THR A 93 -6.08 -4.10 -0.03
CA THR A 93 -6.56 -2.95 -0.81
C THR A 93 -6.86 -1.78 0.10
N GLN A 94 -6.23 -0.64 -0.17
CA GLN A 94 -6.54 0.63 0.44
C GLN A 94 -7.28 1.48 -0.61
N THR A 95 -8.41 2.08 -0.22
CA THR A 95 -9.13 3.05 -1.05
C THR A 95 -9.32 4.33 -0.27
N TYR A 96 -9.30 5.48 -0.94
CA TYR A 96 -9.55 6.79 -0.37
C TYR A 96 -10.55 7.56 -1.24
N SER A 97 -11.46 8.26 -0.58
CA SER A 97 -12.10 9.43 -1.17
C SER A 97 -12.39 10.48 -0.10
N ILE A 98 -12.51 11.73 -0.54
CA ILE A 98 -12.85 12.85 0.34
C ILE A 98 -14.15 12.61 1.13
N ASN A 99 -15.13 11.94 0.54
CA ASN A 99 -16.44 11.71 1.14
C ASN A 99 -16.49 10.49 2.05
N ASN A 100 -15.65 9.48 1.79
CA ASN A 100 -15.71 8.19 2.49
C ASN A 100 -14.52 7.94 3.41
N GLY A 101 -13.51 8.82 3.40
CA GLY A 101 -12.25 8.57 4.10
C GLY A 101 -11.49 7.39 3.47
N ILE A 102 -10.70 6.72 4.30
CA ILE A 102 -9.92 5.54 3.91
C ILE A 102 -10.73 4.30 4.21
N LYS A 103 -10.72 3.34 3.29
CA LYS A 103 -11.22 1.99 3.53
C LYS A 103 -10.11 0.99 3.32
N LEU A 104 -10.08 0.01 4.22
CA LEU A 104 -9.21 -1.13 4.14
C LEU A 104 -10.00 -2.38 3.82
N TYR A 105 -9.58 -3.09 2.78
CA TYR A 105 -10.05 -4.43 2.46
C TYR A 105 -8.93 -5.45 2.62
N ILE A 106 -9.27 -6.58 3.25
CA ILE A 106 -8.42 -7.76 3.38
C ILE A 106 -9.12 -8.91 2.66
N ASN A 107 -8.42 -9.57 1.73
CA ASN A 107 -8.95 -10.70 0.95
C ASN A 107 -10.32 -10.38 0.30
N GLY A 108 -10.47 -9.14 -0.18
CA GLY A 108 -11.67 -8.71 -0.91
C GLY A 108 -12.82 -8.21 -0.02
N THR A 109 -12.68 -8.31 1.31
CA THR A 109 -13.73 -7.93 2.27
C THR A 109 -13.33 -6.69 3.04
N LEU A 110 -14.27 -5.76 3.25
CA LEU A 110 -14.02 -4.56 4.05
C LEU A 110 -13.67 -4.97 5.48
N PHE A 111 -12.49 -4.56 5.95
CA PHE A 111 -12.04 -4.77 7.31
C PHE A 111 -12.43 -3.60 8.21
N ASN A 112 -12.05 -2.37 7.81
CA ASN A 112 -12.36 -1.17 8.57
C ASN A 112 -12.28 0.08 7.67
N GLN A 113 -12.78 1.20 8.17
CA GLN A 113 -12.71 2.49 7.48
C GLN A 113 -12.57 3.65 8.47
N THR A 114 -11.96 4.74 8.03
CA THR A 114 -12.03 6.02 8.72
C THR A 114 -13.29 6.78 8.28
N TYR A 115 -13.57 7.89 8.94
CA TYR A 115 -14.54 8.86 8.47
C TYR A 115 -13.86 9.87 7.54
N SER A 116 -14.65 10.60 6.76
CA SER A 116 -14.15 11.71 5.94
C SER A 116 -13.31 12.66 6.80
N SER A 117 -12.01 12.76 6.53
CA SER A 117 -11.17 13.84 7.04
C SER A 117 -11.12 14.99 6.05
N SER A 118 -10.50 16.09 6.47
CA SER A 118 -10.06 17.16 5.58
C SER A 118 -9.46 16.60 4.29
N SER A 119 -9.75 17.25 3.16
CA SER A 119 -9.23 16.87 1.85
C SER A 119 -7.71 16.73 1.91
N PHE A 120 -7.20 15.53 1.67
CA PHE A 120 -5.79 15.31 1.37
C PHE A 120 -5.72 14.66 0.00
N LEU A 121 -5.27 15.47 -0.96
CA LEU A 121 -4.98 15.01 -2.30
C LEU A 121 -3.49 14.68 -2.36
N ILE A 122 -3.19 13.49 -2.86
CA ILE A 122 -1.82 13.06 -3.10
C ILE A 122 -1.37 13.78 -4.35
N ASP A 123 -0.40 14.67 -4.19
CA ASP A 123 0.17 15.46 -5.27
C ASP A 123 0.85 14.56 -6.35
N PRO A 124 0.76 14.89 -7.64
CA PRO A 124 1.49 14.21 -8.72
C PRO A 124 3.01 14.03 -8.51
N SER A 125 3.63 14.83 -7.66
CA SER A 125 5.07 14.75 -7.33
C SER A 125 5.44 13.58 -6.43
N TYR A 126 4.48 12.85 -5.87
CA TYR A 126 4.77 11.68 -5.04
C TYR A 126 5.22 10.48 -5.87
N THR A 127 6.31 9.86 -5.45
CA THR A 127 6.75 8.56 -5.97
C THR A 127 6.23 7.46 -5.06
N ILE A 128 5.67 6.40 -5.64
CA ILE A 128 5.32 5.18 -4.91
C ILE A 128 6.53 4.25 -4.97
N THR A 129 7.06 3.88 -3.81
CA THR A 129 8.11 2.87 -3.65
C THR A 129 7.48 1.62 -3.04
N VAL A 130 7.74 0.46 -3.65
CA VAL A 130 7.22 -0.82 -3.17
C VAL A 130 8.37 -1.74 -2.77
N GLY A 131 8.24 -2.37 -1.61
CA GLY A 131 9.22 -3.29 -1.03
C GLY A 131 10.29 -2.63 -0.17
N ASN A 132 10.31 -1.30 -0.12
CA ASN A 132 11.23 -0.53 0.73
C ASN A 132 10.69 0.88 0.96
N CYS A 133 11.39 1.66 1.80
CA CYS A 133 11.12 3.07 2.02
C CYS A 133 12.30 3.94 1.53
N SER A 134 12.06 5.24 1.36
CA SER A 134 13.09 6.19 0.91
C SER A 134 14.12 6.47 2.02
N GLN A 135 15.42 6.37 1.72
CA GLN A 135 16.51 6.50 2.71
C GLN A 135 16.53 7.83 3.48
N ASN A 136 15.88 8.87 2.97
CA ASN A 136 15.83 10.21 3.58
C ASN A 136 14.48 10.50 4.26
N CYS A 137 13.73 9.46 4.64
CA CYS A 137 12.44 9.61 5.26
C CYS A 137 12.45 9.21 6.74
N ASP A 138 12.11 10.13 7.63
CA ASP A 138 11.99 9.84 9.07
C ASP A 138 10.84 8.86 9.36
N ALA A 139 9.85 8.76 8.48
CA ALA A 139 8.79 7.74 8.58
C ALA A 139 9.26 6.32 8.20
N CYS A 140 10.54 6.13 7.85
CA CYS A 140 11.16 4.81 7.72
C CYS A 140 11.39 4.09 9.06
N ASP A 141 10.77 4.54 10.16
CA ASP A 141 10.90 3.99 11.51
C ASP A 141 10.20 2.62 11.67
N VAL A 142 10.57 1.69 10.80
CA VAL A 142 10.31 0.26 10.86
C VAL A 142 11.66 -0.45 10.96
N ASN A 143 12.49 -0.05 11.93
CA ASN A 143 13.79 -0.67 12.26
C ASN A 143 14.70 -0.98 11.05
N GLY A 144 14.57 -0.22 9.96
CA GLY A 144 15.33 -0.43 8.72
C GLY A 144 15.09 -1.76 7.99
N THR A 145 13.98 -2.47 8.20
CA THR A 145 13.77 -3.74 7.46
C THR A 145 13.03 -3.52 6.15
N SER A 146 13.74 -3.75 5.04
CA SER A 146 13.12 -3.86 3.71
C SER A 146 12.18 -5.06 3.68
N TYR A 147 11.13 -4.97 2.87
CA TYR A 147 10.20 -6.07 2.70
C TYR A 147 10.93 -7.31 2.19
N ASN A 148 10.64 -8.45 2.79
CA ASN A 148 11.12 -9.75 2.34
C ASN A 148 9.94 -10.66 2.09
N GLY A 149 9.81 -11.11 0.85
CA GLY A 149 8.71 -11.94 0.42
C GLY A 149 8.39 -11.72 -1.04
N PHE A 150 7.16 -12.09 -1.39
CA PHE A 150 6.64 -11.93 -2.73
C PHE A 150 5.53 -10.89 -2.75
N ILE A 151 5.54 -10.04 -3.77
CA ILE A 151 4.43 -9.16 -4.09
C ILE A 151 3.96 -9.52 -5.49
N ASP A 152 2.65 -9.59 -5.64
CA ASP A 152 2.05 -9.83 -6.94
C ASP A 152 0.90 -8.85 -7.17
N GLU A 153 0.57 -8.65 -8.44
CA GLU A 153 -0.67 -8.04 -8.88
C GLU A 153 -0.87 -6.62 -8.35
N PHE A 154 0.24 -5.88 -8.26
CA PHE A 154 0.28 -4.49 -7.81
C PHE A 154 -0.42 -3.57 -8.82
N ARG A 155 -1.51 -2.94 -8.35
CA ARG A 155 -2.39 -2.06 -9.13
C ARG A 155 -2.61 -0.74 -8.39
N VAL A 156 -2.58 0.35 -9.16
CA VAL A 156 -2.85 1.72 -8.71
C VAL A 156 -4.02 2.26 -9.53
N TYR A 157 -4.96 2.95 -8.87
CA TYR A 157 -6.13 3.55 -9.51
C TYR A 157 -6.27 5.01 -9.10
N THR A 158 -6.66 5.84 -10.05
CA THR A 158 -6.96 7.26 -9.82
C THR A 158 -8.35 7.49 -9.18
N ARG A 159 -9.15 6.43 -9.03
CA ARG A 159 -10.52 6.46 -8.47
C ARG A 159 -10.66 5.57 -7.24
N GLU A 160 -11.61 5.90 -6.37
CA GLU A 160 -12.05 4.99 -5.30
C GLU A 160 -12.62 3.69 -5.92
N LEU A 161 -12.13 2.54 -5.46
CA LEU A 161 -12.76 1.25 -5.76
C LEU A 161 -13.92 0.99 -4.79
N ASN A 162 -15.05 0.52 -5.33
CA ASN A 162 -16.13 0.01 -4.49
C ASN A 162 -15.91 -1.46 -4.11
N ALA A 163 -16.67 -1.95 -3.13
CA ALA A 163 -16.53 -3.32 -2.62
C ALA A 163 -16.59 -4.41 -3.71
N SER A 164 -17.47 -4.27 -4.70
CA SER A 164 -17.57 -5.23 -5.81
C SER A 164 -16.32 -5.23 -6.70
N ASN A 165 -15.74 -4.06 -6.97
CA ASN A 165 -14.48 -3.96 -7.72
C ASN A 165 -13.33 -4.60 -6.94
N VAL A 166 -13.24 -4.35 -5.63
CA VAL A 166 -12.20 -4.95 -4.78
C VAL A 166 -12.35 -6.47 -4.73
N GLN A 167 -13.56 -7.00 -4.60
CA GLN A 167 -13.80 -8.44 -4.62
C GLN A 167 -13.39 -9.11 -5.94
N LYS A 168 -13.55 -8.43 -7.08
CA LYS A 168 -13.11 -8.97 -8.37
C LYS A 168 -11.59 -9.13 -8.44
N LEU A 169 -10.82 -8.28 -7.75
CA LEU A 169 -9.36 -8.38 -7.71
C LEU A 169 -8.85 -9.63 -7.00
N THR A 170 -9.68 -10.26 -6.14
CA THR A 170 -9.29 -11.50 -5.46
C THR A 170 -9.71 -12.77 -6.17
N ILE A 171 -10.73 -12.68 -7.04
CA ILE A 171 -11.26 -13.82 -7.80
C ILE A 171 -10.48 -14.04 -9.09
N GLN A 172 -9.94 -12.98 -9.69
CA GLN A 172 -9.21 -13.04 -10.96
C GLN A 172 -7.74 -13.47 -10.83
N SER A 173 -7.24 -13.67 -9.61
CA SER A 173 -5.81 -13.83 -9.32
C SER A 173 -5.40 -15.25 -8.93
N LYS A 174 -6.12 -16.28 -9.39
CA LYS A 174 -5.70 -17.70 -9.35
C LYS A 174 -6.22 -18.47 -10.56
#